data_AF-A0A6J4XDW8-F1
#
_entry.id   AF-A0A6J4XDW8-F1
#
_cell.length_a   1.000
_cell.length_b   1.000
_cell.length_c   1.000
_cell.angle_alpha   90.00
_cell.angle_beta   90.00
_cell.angle_gamma   90.00
#
_symmetry.space_group_name_H-M   'P 1'
#
loop_
_entity.id
_entity.type
_entity.pdbx_description
1 polymer ?
#
loop_
_entity_poly.entity_id
_entity_poly.type
_entity_poly.pdbx_seq_one_letter_code
_entity_poly.pdbx_strand_id
1 'polypeptide(L)' 'MGFIRQQEEKIAMRFLNWQYQKLELPVPEDAELARQAARIVEEAHEIARERGSNVMSIMKDLISDLKKK' A
#
# COMPACT_ATOMS: atom_id res chain seq x y z
N MET A 1 -9.28 10.35 13.33
CA MET A 1 -9.69 9.71 12.06
C MET A 1 -8.67 8.65 11.72
N GLY A 2 -8.93 7.37 11.51
CA GLY A 2 -10.13 6.56 11.68
C GLY A 2 -9.65 5.10 11.71
N PHE A 3 -10.27 4.24 12.53
CA PHE A 3 -9.88 2.84 12.77
C PHE A 3 -9.65 2.05 11.45
N ILE A 4 -10.34 2.45 10.39
CA ILE A 4 -10.25 1.89 9.03
C ILE A 4 -8.86 2.13 8.41
N ARG A 5 -8.31 3.36 8.51
CA ARG A 5 -7.00 3.71 7.93
C ARG A 5 -5.86 2.87 8.51
N GLN A 6 -5.83 2.65 9.82
CA GLN A 6 -4.79 1.84 10.45
C GLN A 6 -4.85 0.36 10.02
N GLN A 7 -6.05 -0.14 9.72
CA GLN A 7 -6.23 -1.51 9.23
C GLN A 7 -5.81 -1.63 7.76
N GLU A 8 -6.12 -0.61 6.94
CA GLU A 8 -5.63 -0.49 5.56
C GLU A 8 -4.10 -0.43 5.52
N GLU A 9 -3.47 0.35 6.41
CA GLU A 9 -2.01 0.43 6.54
C GLU A 9 -1.38 -0.92 6.89
N LYS A 10 -1.96 -1.68 7.82
CA LYS A 10 -1.48 -3.05 8.14
C LYS A 10 -1.63 -4.00 6.96
N ILE A 11 -2.72 -3.90 6.21
CA ILE A 11 -2.96 -4.73 5.02
C ILE A 11 -1.97 -4.35 3.91
N ALA A 12 -1.79 -3.06 3.66
CA ALA A 12 -0.83 -2.54 2.70
C ALA A 12 0.60 -2.97 3.05
N MET A 13 0.97 -2.92 4.34
CA MET A 13 2.27 -3.40 4.84
C MET A 13 2.46 -4.89 4.56
N ARG A 14 1.46 -5.73 4.87
CA ARG A 14 1.52 -7.17 4.61
C ARG A 14 1.61 -7.46 3.10
N PHE A 15 0.90 -6.70 2.29
CA PHE A 15 0.90 -6.87 0.84
C PHE A 15 2.21 -6.40 0.21
N LEU A 16 2.77 -5.28 0.67
CA LEU A 16 4.11 -4.80 0.29
C LEU A 16 5.17 -5.85 0.63
N ASN A 17 5.20 -6.34 1.87
CA ASN A 17 6.15 -7.38 2.28
C ASN A 17 6.04 -8.64 1.39
N TRP A 18 4.81 -9.09 1.12
CA TRP A 18 4.58 -10.20 0.19
C TRP A 18 5.08 -9.92 -1.22
N GLN A 19 4.89 -8.70 -1.76
CA GLN A 19 5.43 -8.34 -3.07
C GLN A 19 6.95 -8.33 -3.10
N TYR A 20 7.61 -7.76 -2.08
CA TYR A 20 9.07 -7.79 -1.98
C TYR A 20 9.59 -9.24 -1.99
N GLN A 21 8.96 -10.12 -1.21
CA GLN A 21 9.29 -11.55 -1.20
C GLN A 21 9.04 -12.23 -2.55
N LYS A 22 7.89 -11.98 -3.18
CA LYS A 22 7.54 -12.53 -4.49
C LYS A 22 8.51 -12.11 -5.59
N LEU A 23 9.07 -10.91 -5.46
CA LEU A 23 10.02 -10.32 -6.41
C LEU A 23 11.48 -10.66 -6.08
N GLU A 24 11.73 -11.48 -5.05
CA GLU A 24 13.06 -11.84 -4.54
C GLU A 24 13.92 -10.61 -4.20
N LEU A 25 13.27 -9.53 -3.75
CA LEU A 25 13.92 -8.29 -3.35
C LEU A 25 14.17 -8.26 -1.84
N PRO A 26 15.21 -7.55 -1.38
CA PRO A 26 15.41 -7.31 0.03
C PRO A 26 14.21 -6.53 0.59
N VAL A 27 13.55 -7.11 1.58
CA VAL A 27 12.45 -6.46 2.29
C VAL A 27 13.03 -5.28 3.08
N PRO A 28 12.52 -4.04 2.89
CA PRO A 28 12.92 -2.89 3.70
C PRO A 28 12.65 -3.11 5.19
N GLU A 29 13.33 -2.35 6.04
CA GLU A 29 13.08 -2.36 7.48
C GLU A 29 11.61 -1.98 7.79
N ASP A 30 11.04 -2.54 8.86
CA ASP A 30 9.62 -2.36 9.20
C ASP A 30 9.16 -0.90 9.25
N ALA A 31 10.04 0.00 9.72
CA ALA A 31 9.76 1.43 9.77
C ALA A 31 9.60 2.05 8.37
N GLU A 32 10.40 1.62 7.40
CA GLU A 32 10.32 2.08 6.02
C GLU A 32 9.11 1.46 5.31
N LEU A 33 8.85 0.18 5.57
CA LEU A 33 7.69 -0.53 5.05
C LEU A 33 6.37 0.09 5.55
N ALA A 34 6.33 0.54 6.81
CA ALA A 34 5.21 1.26 7.38
C ALA A 34 5.01 2.63 6.73
N ARG A 35 6.10 3.37 6.45
CA ARG A 35 6.04 4.66 5.75
C ARG A 35 5.50 4.50 4.33
N GLN A 36 5.97 3.49 3.60
CA GLN A 36 5.48 3.16 2.27
C GLN A 36 3.99 2.77 2.30
N ALA A 37 3.60 1.90 3.23
CA ALA A 37 2.21 1.51 3.40
C ALA A 37 1.30 2.71 3.69
N ALA A 38 1.70 3.60 4.60
CA ALA A 38 0.95 4.81 4.92
C ALA A 38 0.76 5.74 3.71
N ARG A 39 1.82 5.92 2.90
CA ARG A 39 1.76 6.72 1.68
C ARG A 39 0.83 6.12 0.63
N ILE A 40 0.89 4.80 0.44
CA ILE A 40 0.03 4.10 -0.53
C ILE A 40 -1.43 4.17 -0.13
N VAL A 41 -1.74 4.02 1.16
CA VAL A 41 -3.11 4.16 1.68
C VAL A 41 -3.62 5.58 1.45
N GLU A 42 -2.79 6.58 1.74
CA GLU A 42 -3.14 7.98 1.51
C GLU A 42 -3.44 8.26 0.02
N GLU A 43 -2.55 7.85 -0.87
CA GLU A 43 -2.73 8.00 -2.32
C GLU A 43 -3.97 7.24 -2.82
N ALA A 44 -4.23 6.05 -2.27
CA ALA A 44 -5.42 5.29 -2.62
C ALA A 44 -6.71 6.00 -2.18
N HIS A 45 -6.71 6.68 -1.03
CA HIS A 45 -7.84 7.51 -0.60
C HIS A 45 -8.03 8.75 -1.47
N GLU A 46 -6.95 9.40 -1.90
CA GLU A 46 -7.01 10.52 -2.84
C GLU A 46 -7.63 10.10 -4.18
N ILE A 47 -7.12 9.01 -4.77
CA ILE A 47 -7.65 8.47 -6.03
C ILE A 47 -9.10 7.98 -5.87
N ALA A 48 -9.43 7.32 -4.75
CA ALA A 48 -10.80 6.89 -4.46
C ALA A 48 -11.76 8.08 -4.40
N ARG A 49 -11.32 9.19 -3.80
CA ARG A 49 -12.12 10.42 -3.72
C ARG A 49 -12.33 11.07 -5.09
N GLU A 50 -11.32 11.05 -5.95
CA GLU A 50 -11.42 11.64 -7.29
C GLU A 50 -12.20 10.77 -8.28
N ARG A 51 -12.05 9.43 -8.21
CA ARG A 51 -12.55 8.49 -9.22
C ARG A 51 -13.71 7.61 -8.75
N GLY A 52 -14.05 7.62 -7.47
CA GLY A 52 -15.15 6.85 -6.89
C GLY A 52 -14.88 5.33 -6.79
N SER A 53 -13.61 4.91 -6.75
CA SER A 53 -13.23 3.49 -6.73
C SER A 53 -12.85 3.00 -5.32
N ASN A 54 -12.82 1.68 -5.11
CA ASN A 54 -12.50 1.06 -3.82
C ASN A 54 -11.01 1.22 -3.50
N VAL A 55 -10.71 1.78 -2.33
CA VAL A 55 -9.35 1.99 -1.79
C VAL A 55 -8.53 0.70 -1.84
N MET A 56 -9.11 -0.46 -1.50
CA MET A 56 -8.41 -1.75 -1.55
C MET A 56 -7.92 -2.14 -2.94
N SER A 57 -8.72 -1.88 -3.97
CA SER A 57 -8.34 -2.16 -5.35
C SER A 57 -7.21 -1.23 -5.80
N ILE A 58 -7.32 0.06 -5.49
CA ILE A 58 -6.30 1.05 -5.83
C ILE A 58 -4.98 0.74 -5.13
N MET A 59 -5.01 0.42 -3.83
CA MET A 59 -3.80 0.02 -3.10
C MET A 59 -3.10 -1.17 -3.74
N LYS A 60 -3.86 -2.18 -4.19
CA LYS A 60 -3.31 -3.36 -4.85
C LYS A 60 -2.63 -3.00 -6.17
N ASP A 61 -3.25 -2.10 -6.93
CA ASP A 61 -2.70 -1.62 -8.21
C ASP A 61 -1.41 -0.81 -7.98
N LEU A 62 -1.43 0.17 -7.06
CA LEU A 62 -0.26 0.97 -6.68
C LEU A 62 0.92 0.09 -6.21
N ILE A 63 0.65 -0.90 -5.36
CA ILE A 63 1.67 -1.83 -4.86
C ILE A 63 2.21 -2.74 -5.98
N SER A 64 1.37 -3.11 -6.94
CA SER A 64 1.79 -3.92 -8.09
C SER A 64 2.59 -3.11 -9.12
N ASP A 65 2.34 -1.81 -9.22
CA ASP A 65 3.02 -0.88 -10.13
C ASP A 65 4.34 -0.33 -9.59
N LEU A 66 4.61 -0.45 -8.28
CA LEU A 66 5.83 0.00 -7.60
C LEU A 66 7.14 -0.52 -8.22
N LYS A 67 7.09 -1.55 -9.08
CA LYS A 67 8.24 -2.11 -9.83
C LYS A 67 8.16 -1.96 -11.35
N LYS A 68 7.13 -1.31 -11.92
CA LYS A 68 7.09 -1.01 -13.36
C LYS A 68 7.98 0.18 -13.75
N LYS A 69 8.68 0.77 -12.79
CA LYS A 69 9.61 1.88 -12.95
C LYS A 69 10.94 1.55 -12.30
#